data_AF-A0A2K3JZR8-F1
#
_entry.id   AF-A0A2K3JZR8-F1
#
_cell.length_a   1.000
_cell.length_b   1.000
_cell.length_c   1.000
_cell.angle_alpha   90.00
_cell.angle_beta   90.00
_cell.angle_gamma   90.00
#
_symmetry.space_group_name_H-M   'P 1'
#
loop_
_entity.id
_entity.type
_entity.pdbx_description
1 polymer ?
#
loop_
_entity_poly.entity_id
_entity_poly.type
_entity_poly.pdbx_seq_one_letter_code
_entity_poly.pdbx_strand_id
1 'polypeptide(L)'
;FDGLNSPETVANDPTVSFKTGLWFWMKNVHSVVTQGFGATIRAINGMECGGGNPSAVQARVDYYTQYCSQFGVSTGDNLTC
;
A
#
# COMPACT_ATOMS: atom_id res chain seq x y z
N PHE A 1 11.46 -3.27 -18.10
CA PHE A 1 10.54 -3.12 -19.24
C PHE A 1 10.51 -1.66 -19.64
N ASP A 2 10.13 -1.35 -20.87
CA ASP A 2 9.95 0.04 -21.29
C ASP A 2 8.60 0.56 -20.78
N GLY A 3 8.63 1.32 -19.69
CA GLY A 3 7.43 1.86 -19.06
C GLY A 3 6.82 3.07 -19.78
N LEU A 4 7.53 3.65 -20.75
CA LEU A 4 7.04 4.81 -21.51
C LEU A 4 6.37 4.38 -22.82
N ASN A 5 6.97 3.45 -23.55
CA ASN A 5 6.47 3.00 -24.85
C ASN A 5 5.65 1.70 -24.80
N SER A 6 5.72 0.95 -23.68
CA SER A 6 4.98 -0.32 -23.52
C SER A 6 4.43 -0.51 -22.09
N PRO A 7 3.68 0.46 -21.55
CA PRO A 7 3.17 0.41 -20.17
C PRO A 7 2.24 -0.79 -19.90
N GLU A 8 1.54 -1.29 -20.91
CA GLU A 8 0.68 -2.47 -20.85
C GLU A 8 1.42 -3.74 -20.43
N THR A 9 2.76 -3.75 -20.52
CA THR A 9 3.58 -4.84 -19.98
C THR A 9 3.28 -5.09 -18.49
N VAL A 10 2.99 -4.05 -17.71
CA VAL A 10 2.65 -4.17 -16.29
C VAL A 10 1.35 -4.95 -16.07
N ALA A 11 0.40 -4.85 -17.00
CA ALA A 11 -0.88 -5.54 -16.94
C ALA A 11 -0.81 -6.98 -17.47
N ASN A 12 0.13 -7.27 -18.37
CA ASN A 12 0.19 -8.55 -19.09
C ASN A 12 1.28 -9.52 -18.57
N ASP A 13 2.31 -9.03 -17.89
CA ASP A 13 3.37 -9.86 -17.31
C ASP A 13 3.26 -9.86 -15.77
N PRO A 14 2.96 -11.01 -15.12
CA PRO A 14 2.79 -11.08 -13.68
C PRO A 14 4.08 -10.77 -12.91
N THR A 15 5.24 -11.14 -13.45
CA THR A 15 6.53 -10.86 -12.80
C THR A 15 6.81 -9.36 -12.85
N VAL A 16 6.56 -8.70 -13.98
CA VAL A 16 6.69 -7.25 -14.10
C VAL A 16 5.68 -6.54 -13.19
N SER A 17 4.45 -7.04 -13.11
CA SER A 17 3.39 -6.51 -12.23
C SER A 17 3.81 -6.49 -10.76
N PHE A 18 4.32 -7.59 -10.23
CA PHE A 18 4.82 -7.61 -8.85
C PHE A 18 6.08 -6.74 -8.66
N LYS A 19 6.99 -6.73 -9.64
CA LYS A 19 8.19 -5.88 -9.59
C LYS A 19 7.85 -4.40 -9.52
N THR A 20 6.82 -3.93 -10.24
CA THR A 20 6.42 -2.52 -10.20
C THR A 20 5.79 -2.16 -8.86
N GLY A 21 4.93 -3.02 -8.31
CA GLY A 21 4.35 -2.84 -6.97
C GLY A 21 5.42 -2.77 -5.88
N LEU A 22 6.37 -3.70 -5.88
CA LEU A 22 7.48 -3.70 -4.91
C LEU A 22 8.44 -2.52 -5.12
N TRP A 23 8.73 -2.16 -6.37
CA TRP A 23 9.55 -0.98 -6.68
C TRP A 23 8.91 0.28 -6.09
N PHE A 24 7.60 0.48 -6.30
CA PHE A 24 6.88 1.63 -5.77
C PHE A 24 6.92 1.63 -4.24
N TRP A 25 6.66 0.48 -3.61
CA TRP A 25 6.72 0.31 -2.16
C TRP A 25 8.09 0.69 -1.60
N MET A 26 9.18 0.12 -2.13
CA MET A 26 10.53 0.36 -1.62
C MET A 26 10.99 1.81 -1.82
N LYS A 27 10.51 2.48 -2.88
CA LYS A 27 10.88 3.87 -3.18
C LYS A 27 10.08 4.90 -2.40
N ASN A 28 8.79 4.65 -2.14
CA ASN A 28 7.87 5.68 -1.66
C ASN A 28 7.21 5.38 -0.31
N VAL A 29 7.19 4.12 0.13
CA VAL A 29 6.36 3.70 1.29
C VAL A 29 7.18 3.04 2.40
N HIS A 30 8.16 2.22 2.06
CA HIS A 30 8.89 1.38 3.02
C HIS A 30 9.51 2.17 4.19
N SER A 31 10.01 3.38 3.94
CA SER A 31 10.65 4.22 4.97
C SER A 31 9.72 4.67 6.09
N VAL A 32 8.40 4.67 5.86
CA VAL A 32 7.40 5.11 6.85
C VAL A 32 6.67 3.94 7.53
N VAL A 33 6.99 2.70 7.20
CA VAL A 33 6.30 1.52 7.78
C VAL A 33 6.39 1.49 9.30
N THR A 34 7.51 1.94 9.86
CA THR A 34 7.75 2.00 11.32
C THR A 34 6.91 3.07 12.02
N GLN A 35 6.22 3.93 11.27
CA GLN A 35 5.30 4.94 11.82
C GLN A 35 3.86 4.41 11.97
N GLY A 36 3.59 3.21 11.46
CA GLY A 36 2.28 2.55 11.49
C GLY A 36 1.61 2.48 10.10
N PHE A 37 0.57 1.65 10.00
CA PHE A 37 -0.06 1.36 8.71
C PHE A 37 -0.72 2.60 8.08
N GLY A 38 -1.28 3.52 8.88
CA GLY A 38 -1.86 4.77 8.39
C GLY A 38 -0.85 5.68 7.69
N ALA A 39 0.43 5.66 8.09
CA ALA A 39 1.48 6.37 7.38
C ALA A 39 1.72 5.80 5.97
N THR A 40 1.54 4.49 5.79
CA THR A 40 1.64 3.83 4.49
C THR A 40 0.47 4.21 3.58
N ILE A 41 -0.76 4.30 4.13
CA ILE A 41 -1.94 4.79 3.40
C ILE A 41 -1.68 6.21 2.91
N ARG A 42 -1.18 7.08 3.80
CA ARG A 42 -0.85 8.47 3.47
C ARG A 42 0.22 8.59 2.40
N ALA A 43 1.25 7.74 2.44
CA ALA A 43 2.32 7.72 1.44
C ALA A 43 1.83 7.24 0.06
N ILE A 44 0.86 6.34 0.01
CA ILE A 44 0.25 5.85 -1.24
C ILE A 44 -0.74 6.88 -1.80
N ASN A 45 -1.66 7.37 -0.97
CA ASN A 45 -2.68 8.34 -1.37
C ASN A 45 -3.13 9.21 -0.17
N GLY A 46 -2.41 10.30 0.07
CA GLY A 46 -2.69 11.21 1.18
C GLY A 46 -4.06 11.90 1.14
N MET A 47 -4.75 11.89 -0.02
CA MET A 47 -6.09 12.47 -0.14
C MET A 47 -7.18 11.63 0.54
N GLU A 48 -6.90 10.37 0.88
CA GLU A 48 -7.84 9.53 1.64
C GLU A 48 -7.85 9.90 3.13
N CYS A 49 -6.71 10.39 3.64
CA CYS A 49 -6.50 10.71 5.04
C CYS A 49 -7.16 12.04 5.46
N GLY A 50 -7.27 12.28 6.77
CA GLY A 50 -7.82 13.51 7.35
C GLY A 50 -9.32 13.69 7.07
N GLY A 51 -10.03 12.58 6.83
CA GLY A 51 -11.45 12.60 6.48
C GLY A 51 -11.75 12.76 4.99
N GLY A 52 -10.73 12.74 4.11
CA GLY A 52 -10.93 12.89 2.66
C GLY A 52 -11.67 11.71 2.01
N ASN A 53 -11.35 10.48 2.39
CA ASN A 53 -12.13 9.30 2.01
C ASN A 53 -12.12 8.22 3.11
N PRO A 54 -12.98 8.37 4.16
CA PRO A 54 -12.99 7.46 5.29
C PRO A 54 -13.29 6.00 4.93
N SER A 55 -14.12 5.75 3.92
CA SER A 55 -14.46 4.38 3.51
C SER A 55 -13.29 3.66 2.84
N ALA A 56 -12.48 4.38 2.05
CA ALA A 56 -11.25 3.82 1.47
C ALA A 56 -10.21 3.51 2.54
N VAL A 57 -9.99 4.42 3.51
CA VAL A 57 -9.09 4.16 4.64
C VAL A 57 -9.54 2.93 5.42
N GLN A 58 -10.83 2.84 5.75
CA GLN A 58 -11.37 1.68 6.48
C GLN A 58 -11.15 0.38 5.71
N ALA A 59 -11.46 0.35 4.41
CA ALA A 59 -11.26 -0.85 3.59
C ALA A 59 -9.79 -1.31 3.57
N ARG A 60 -8.83 -0.38 3.53
CA ARG A 60 -7.40 -0.71 3.60
C ARG A 60 -7.03 -1.30 4.97
N VAL A 61 -7.54 -0.72 6.05
CA VAL A 61 -7.32 -1.21 7.42
C VAL A 61 -7.93 -2.59 7.61
N ASP A 62 -9.12 -2.85 7.06
CA ASP A 62 -9.77 -4.15 7.13
C ASP A 62 -8.92 -5.24 6.47
N TYR A 63 -8.38 -5.00 5.27
CA TYR A 63 -7.45 -5.95 4.64
C TYR A 63 -6.16 -6.15 5.44
N TYR A 64 -5.57 -5.07 5.95
CA TYR A 64 -4.35 -5.15 6.75
C TYR A 64 -4.56 -5.98 8.03
N THR A 65 -5.64 -5.70 8.78
CA THR A 65 -5.97 -6.44 10.01
C THR A 65 -6.27 -7.91 9.72
N GLN A 66 -6.96 -8.21 8.61
CA GLN A 66 -7.19 -9.58 8.16
C GLN A 66 -5.88 -10.31 7.86
N TYR A 67 -4.93 -9.68 7.15
CA TYR A 67 -3.63 -10.31 6.86
C TYR A 67 -2.76 -10.46 8.11
N CYS A 68 -2.73 -9.47 9.01
CA CYS A 68 -2.03 -9.59 10.28
C CYS A 68 -2.55 -10.77 11.11
N SER A 69 -3.88 -10.97 11.13
CA SER A 69 -4.52 -12.12 11.77
C SER A 69 -4.08 -13.45 11.14
N GLN A 70 -4.08 -13.55 9.81
CA GLN A 70 -3.63 -14.76 9.09
C GLN A 70 -2.16 -15.09 9.37
N PHE A 71 -1.30 -14.06 9.52
CA PHE A 71 0.12 -14.24 9.81
C PHE A 71 0.43 -14.37 11.30
N GLY A 72 -0.56 -14.24 12.19
CA GLY A 72 -0.36 -14.34 13.64
C GLY A 72 0.51 -13.21 14.22
N VAL A 73 0.47 -12.03 13.62
CA VAL A 73 1.23 -10.85 14.07
C VAL A 73 0.32 -9.75 14.60
N SER A 74 0.81 -8.95 15.54
CA SER A 74 0.10 -7.74 15.98
C SER A 74 0.01 -6.74 14.84
N THR A 75 -1.12 -6.03 14.75
CA THR A 75 -1.32 -4.93 13.79
C THR A 75 -0.46 -3.71 14.10
N GLY A 76 -0.02 -3.58 15.36
CA GLY A 76 0.57 -2.36 15.89
C GLY A 76 -0.45 -1.23 16.02
N ASP A 77 0.06 -0.03 16.29
CA ASP A 77 -0.72 1.20 16.45
C ASP A 77 -0.77 2.02 15.14
N ASN A 78 -1.48 3.16 15.16
CA ASN A 78 -1.56 4.13 14.05
C ASN A 78 -2.06 3.49 12.74
N LEU A 79 -3.15 2.73 12.80
CA LEU A 79 -3.70 2.03 11.64
C LEU A 79 -4.38 2.96 10.63
N THR A 80 -4.99 4.04 11.13
CA THR A 80 -5.73 5.00 10.33
C THR A 80 -4.90 6.26 10.06
N CYS A 81 -5.35 7.00 9.05
CA CYS A 81 -4.96 8.36 8.76
C CYS A 81 -6.23 9.12 8.35
#